data_AF-A0A496TBX0-F1
#
_entry.id   AF-A0A496TBX0-F1
#
_cell.length_a   1.000
_cell.length_b   1.000
_cell.length_c   1.000
_cell.angle_alpha   90.00
_cell.angle_beta   90.00
_cell.angle_gamma   90.00
#
_symmetry.space_group_name_H-M   'P 1'
#
loop_
_entity.id
_entity.type
_entity.pdbx_description
1 polymer ?
#
loop_
_entity_poly.entity_id
_entity_poly.type
_entity_poly.pdbx_seq_one_letter_code
_entity_poly.pdbx_strand_id
1 'polypeptide(L)' 'IKATDKAVWVGTEQAVYKYDKQRRTWRLFTTEDGLLDNTVQAILPAGDYVWFGTPKGLTRFYWNAPYRID' A
#
# COMPACT_ATOMS: atom_id res chain seq x y z
N ILE A 1 -0.83 3.69 -9.98
CA ILE A 1 -1.96 2.76 -9.71
C ILE A 1 -1.54 1.34 -10.06
N LYS A 2 -1.90 0.34 -9.25
CA LYS A 2 -1.73 -1.09 -9.54
C LYS A 2 -2.97 -1.86 -9.10
N ALA A 3 -3.34 -2.90 -9.81
CA ALA A 3 -4.46 -3.77 -9.47
C ALA A 3 -3.99 -5.22 -9.34
N THR A 4 -4.64 -5.94 -8.44
CA THR A 4 -4.56 -7.40 -8.26
C THR A 4 -5.98 -7.94 -8.32
N ASP A 5 -6.16 -9.26 -8.25
CA ASP A 5 -7.50 -9.87 -8.21
C ASP A 5 -8.30 -9.44 -6.98
N LYS A 6 -7.62 -9.18 -5.85
CA LYS A 6 -8.25 -8.91 -4.55
C LYS A 6 -8.29 -7.43 -4.16
N ALA A 7 -7.40 -6.60 -4.71
CA ALA A 7 -7.30 -5.20 -4.33
C ALA A 7 -6.84 -4.28 -5.47
N VAL A 8 -7.18 -3.00 -5.36
CA VAL A 8 -6.59 -1.90 -6.16
C VAL A 8 -5.78 -1.00 -5.24
N TRP A 9 -4.59 -0.62 -5.68
CA TRP A 9 -3.66 0.25 -4.97
C TRP A 9 -3.41 1.53 -5.75
N VAL A 10 -3.56 2.65 -5.08
CA VAL A 10 -3.34 3.98 -5.62
C VAL A 10 -2.36 4.69 -4.69
N GLY A 11 -1.19 5.03 -5.20
CA GLY A 11 -0.21 5.84 -4.50
C GLY A 11 -0.40 7.29 -4.95
N THR A 12 -0.34 8.22 -4.00
CA THR A 12 -0.40 9.65 -4.24
C THR A 12 0.82 10.32 -3.60
N GLU A 13 0.89 11.65 -3.65
CA GLU A 13 1.90 12.43 -2.94
C GLU A 13 1.65 12.48 -1.42
N GLN A 14 0.47 12.07 -0.97
CA GLN A 14 0.03 12.20 0.42
C GLN A 14 -0.27 10.88 1.12
N ALA A 15 -0.55 9.80 0.39
CA ALA A 15 -0.92 8.52 0.97
C ALA A 15 -0.92 7.37 -0.05
N VAL A 16 -1.16 6.16 0.47
CA VAL A 16 -1.62 5.02 -0.33
C VAL A 16 -3.09 4.74 -0.03
N TYR A 17 -3.90 4.65 -1.07
CA TYR A 17 -5.26 4.13 -1.00
C TYR A 17 -5.28 2.67 -1.47
N LYS A 18 -5.90 1.83 -0.65
CA LYS A 18 -6.25 0.45 -0.99
C LYS A 18 -7.76 0.33 -1.12
N TYR A 19 -8.23 -0.14 -2.26
CA TYR A 19 -9.58 -0.63 -2.42
C TYR A 19 -9.60 -2.16 -2.26
N ASP A 20 -10.29 -2.66 -1.24
CA ASP A 20 -10.56 -4.09 -1.06
C ASP A 20 -11.76 -4.46 -1.95
N LYS A 21 -11.55 -5.30 -2.97
CA LYS A 21 -12.60 -5.67 -3.92
C LYS A 21 -13.66 -6.60 -3.30
N GLN A 22 -13.30 -7.38 -2.29
CA GLN A 22 -14.21 -8.30 -1.61
C GLN A 22 -15.14 -7.55 -0.69
N ARG A 23 -14.60 -6.66 0.14
CA ARG A 23 -15.36 -5.85 1.10
C ARG A 23 -15.94 -4.58 0.49
N ARG A 24 -15.50 -4.19 -0.72
CA ARG A 24 -15.87 -2.94 -1.40
C ARG A 24 -15.60 -1.70 -0.54
N THR A 25 -14.47 -1.69 0.15
CA THR A 25 -14.08 -0.62 1.07
C THR A 25 -12.75 -0.01 0.68
N TRP A 26 -12.59 1.27 1.00
CA TRP A 26 -11.32 1.97 0.88
C TRP A 26 -10.62 2.02 2.24
N ARG A 27 -9.31 1.86 2.22
CA ARG A 27 -8.43 2.13 3.35
C ARG A 27 -7.29 3.04 2.92
N LEU A 28 -6.98 4.02 3.77
CA LEU A 28 -5.82 4.89 3.65
C LEU A 28 -4.64 4.28 4.41
N PHE A 29 -3.44 4.45 3.90
CA PHE A 29 -2.18 4.20 4.59
C PHE A 29 -1.30 5.43 4.50
N THR A 30 -0.77 5.85 5.64
CA THR A 30 0.16 6.99 5.76
C THR A 30 1.41 6.59 6.53
N THR A 31 2.29 7.55 6.82
CA THR A 31 3.42 7.36 7.76
C THR A 31 2.98 6.87 9.14
N GLU A 32 1.75 7.18 9.57
CA GLU A 32 1.20 6.69 10.85
C GLU A 32 0.93 5.18 10.82
N ASP A 33 0.67 4.61 9.64
CA ASP A 33 0.52 3.17 9.44
C ASP A 33 1.86 2.45 9.18
N GLY A 34 2.98 3.18 9.16
CA GLY A 34 4.32 2.63 8.95
C GLY A 34 4.91 2.79 7.55
N LEU A 35 4.30 3.60 6.68
CA LEU A 35 4.99 4.07 5.47
C LEU A 35 6.22 4.90 5.86
N LEU A 36 7.32 4.75 5.13
CA LEU A 36 8.50 5.60 5.34
C LEU A 36 8.26 7.05 4.92
N ASP A 37 7.43 7.25 3.89
CA ASP A 37 6.99 8.56 3.43
C ASP A 37 5.57 8.48 2.86
N ASN A 38 4.84 9.59 2.94
CA ASN A 38 3.49 9.72 2.39
C ASN A 38 3.49 9.78 0.86
N THR A 39 4.57 10.26 0.26
CA THR A 39 4.73 10.29 -1.20
C THR A 39 5.12 8.92 -1.73
N VAL A 40 4.26 8.33 -2.56
CA VAL A 40 4.50 7.01 -3.19
C VAL A 40 4.78 7.15 -4.68
N GLN A 41 5.99 6.77 -5.06
CA GLN A 41 6.51 6.84 -6.44
C GLN A 41 6.34 5.51 -7.19
N ALA A 42 6.35 4.38 -6.47
CA ALA A 42 6.23 3.05 -7.06
C ALA A 42 5.37 2.12 -6.20
N ILE A 43 4.65 1.22 -6.87
CA ILE A 43 3.83 0.19 -6.23
C ILE A 43 4.12 -1.14 -6.94
N LEU A 44 4.46 -2.16 -6.15
CA LEU A 44 4.71 -3.51 -6.66
C LEU A 44 4.02 -4.55 -5.77
N PRO A 45 2.86 -5.08 -6.19
CA PRO A 45 2.28 -6.28 -5.58
C PRO A 45 3.19 -7.48 -5.82
N ALA A 46 3.49 -8.24 -4.77
CA ALA A 46 4.37 -9.41 -4.78
C ALA A 46 3.81 -10.51 -3.87
N GLY A 47 2.97 -11.38 -4.43
CA GLY A 47 2.27 -12.42 -3.68
C GLY A 47 1.35 -11.83 -2.60
N ASP A 48 1.58 -12.20 -1.35
CA ASP A 48 0.84 -11.67 -0.20
C ASP A 48 1.40 -10.35 0.34
N TYR A 49 2.43 -9.81 -0.30
CA TYR A 49 3.03 -8.53 0.05
C TYR A 49 2.76 -7.47 -1.01
N VAL A 50 2.91 -6.22 -0.61
CA VAL A 50 3.01 -5.07 -1.51
C VAL A 50 4.21 -4.23 -1.08
N TRP A 51 5.00 -3.84 -2.07
CA TRP A 51 6.11 -2.91 -1.88
C TRP A 51 5.70 -1.53 -2.36
N PHE A 52 6.04 -0.52 -1.55
CA PHE A 52 5.88 0.89 -1.86
C PHE A 52 7.26 1.52 -1.95
N GLY A 53 7.56 2.08 -3.12
CA GLY A 53 8.73 2.92 -3.32
C GLY A 53 8.39 4.35 -2.95
N THR A 54 9.17 4.91 -2.03
CA THR A 54 9.03 6.26 -1.50
C THR A 54 10.36 7.00 -1.62
N PRO A 55 10.39 8.34 -1.53
CA PRO A 55 11.65 9.10 -1.49
C PRO A 55 12.61 8.68 -0.37
N LYS A 56 12.11 8.08 0.72
CA LYS A 56 12.91 7.61 1.86
C LYS A 56 13.29 6.13 1.78
N GLY A 57 12.97 5.45 0.67
CA GLY A 57 13.29 4.04 0.46
C GLY A 57 12.06 3.17 0.23
N LEU A 58 12.17 1.89 0.57
CA LEU A 58 11.14 0.89 0.31
C LEU A 58 10.40 0.51 1.59
N THR A 59 9.07 0.52 1.54
CA THR A 59 8.20 -0.03 2.61
C THR A 59 7.51 -1.29 2.08
N ARG A 60 7.47 -2.35 2.89
CA ARG A 60 6.75 -3.57 2.60
C ARG A 60 5.59 -3.74 3.57
N PHE A 61 4.41 -4.07 3.04
CA PHE A 61 3.25 -4.46 3.84
C PHE A 61 2.76 -5.85 3.48
N TYR A 62 2.32 -6.59 4.49
CA TYR A 62 1.50 -7.79 4.30
C TYR A 62 0.03 -7.37 4.17
N TRP A 63 -0.51 -7.36 2.96
CA TRP A 63 -1.74 -6.61 2.70
C TRP A 63 -3.02 -7.26 3.26
N ASN A 64 -2.96 -8.56 3.60
CA ASN A 64 -4.02 -9.31 4.27
C ASN A 64 -4.02 -9.16 5.80
N ALA A 65 -2.92 -8.68 6.38
CA ALA A 65 -2.80 -8.30 7.79
C ALA A 65 -2.06 -6.95 7.88
N PRO A 66 -2.73 -5.86 7.48
CA PRO A 66 -2.10 -4.55 7.25
C PRO A 66 -1.44 -3.89 8.48
N TYR A 67 -1.64 -4.45 9.67
CA TYR A 67 -0.96 -4.05 10.92
C TYR A 67 0.41 -4.73 11.11
N ARG A 68 0.78 -5.67 10.22
CA ARG A 68 2.07 -6.34 10.23
C ARG A 68 3.02 -5.64 9.25
N ILE A 69 4.08 -5.06 9.79
CA ILE A 69 5.19 -4.44 9.06
C ILE A 69 6.40 -5.35 9.26
N ASP A 70 6.93 -5.90 8.17
CA ASP A 70 8.10 -6.80 8.16
C ASP A 70 9.20 -6.28 7.24
#